data_AF-H0R449-F1
#
_entry.id   AF-H0R449-F1
#
_cell.length_a   1.000
_cell.length_b   1.000
_cell.length_c   1.000
_cell.angle_alpha   90.00
_cell.angle_beta   90.00
_cell.angle_gamma   90.00
#
_symmetry.space_group_name_H-M   'P 1'
#
loop_
_entity.id
_entity.type
_entity.pdbx_description
1 polymer ?
#
loop_
_entity_poly.entity_id
_entity_poly.type
_entity_poly.pdbx_seq_one_letter_code
_entity_poly.pdbx_strand_id
1 'polypeptide(L)'
;MPLTRVAIRAGAQAASVEMAAGLLVPRLISRTAAEASVALVAGGALLLGGDRVEIEIVVGPGCRLDLTDIGGTVAYDAQGVPSSWTVRIRVGVGGLLCWHGLPLVVATGANVIRTMRMDLADGARALLRETTVLGRDGERGGRLSLRTDVFRDDVPVIVESVERDPRRAEPGILGSQRVLDTVLAVGFRPPVSDVDLLLEQPGALARYLGMQAHLSELDHVWECWRDAASASEESVEEVDVR
;
A
#
# COMPACT_ATOMS: atom_id res chain seq x y z
N MET A 1 13.40 6.68 16.95
CA MET A 1 12.67 5.41 16.70
C MET A 1 13.26 4.77 15.47
N PRO A 2 13.33 3.43 15.40
CA PRO A 2 13.98 2.76 14.28
C PRO A 2 13.10 2.87 13.03
N LEU A 3 13.67 3.44 11.96
CA LEU A 3 13.00 3.65 10.67
C LEU A 3 13.34 2.49 9.74
N THR A 4 12.32 1.84 9.17
CA THR A 4 12.51 0.98 8.01
C THR A 4 12.60 1.84 6.77
N ARG A 5 13.67 1.67 5.98
CA ARG A 5 13.86 2.44 4.74
C ARG A 5 14.15 1.52 3.56
N VAL A 6 13.52 1.80 2.43
CA VAL A 6 13.88 1.22 1.12
C VAL A 6 13.94 2.33 0.10
N ALA A 7 15.10 2.51 -0.54
CA ALA A 7 15.24 3.48 -1.62
C ALA A 7 15.98 2.88 -2.81
N ILE A 8 15.47 3.13 -4.01
CA ILE A 8 16.11 2.71 -5.27
C ILE A 8 16.54 3.93 -6.09
N ARG A 9 17.71 3.83 -6.73
CA ARG A 9 18.18 4.77 -7.76
C ARG A 9 18.79 3.98 -8.92
N ALA A 10 18.53 4.43 -10.14
CA ALA A 10 19.09 3.80 -11.33
C ALA A 10 20.62 3.84 -11.33
N GLY A 11 21.24 2.85 -11.94
CA GLY A 11 22.69 2.75 -12.10
C GLY A 11 23.07 2.06 -13.40
N ALA A 12 24.32 2.27 -13.85
CA ALA A 12 24.76 1.84 -15.19
C ALA A 12 24.74 0.31 -15.40
N GLN A 13 24.99 -0.47 -14.35
CA GLN A 13 24.99 -1.94 -14.40
C GLN A 13 23.94 -2.55 -13.48
N ALA A 14 23.71 -1.90 -12.33
CA ALA A 14 22.70 -2.28 -11.35
C ALA A 14 22.25 -1.04 -10.59
N ALA A 15 20.97 -1.03 -10.21
CA ALA A 15 20.39 -0.01 -9.37
C ALA A 15 21.06 -0.02 -7.98
N SER A 16 21.23 1.17 -7.41
CA SER A 16 21.56 1.34 -5.99
C SER A 16 20.29 1.13 -5.18
N VAL A 17 20.31 0.14 -4.28
CA VAL A 17 19.21 -0.13 -3.34
C VAL A 17 19.71 0.10 -1.93
N GLU A 18 19.25 1.18 -1.31
CA GLU A 18 19.54 1.51 0.08
C GLU A 18 18.45 0.91 0.98
N MET A 19 18.86 0.20 2.02
CA MET A 19 17.97 -0.46 2.95
C MET A 19 18.40 -0.20 4.38
N ALA A 20 17.45 0.21 5.23
CA ALA A 20 17.64 0.29 6.67
C ALA A 20 16.55 -0.51 7.37
N ALA A 21 16.95 -1.31 8.37
CA ALA A 21 16.02 -2.09 9.17
C ALA A 21 15.47 -1.24 10.31
N GLY A 22 14.14 -1.16 10.36
CA GLY A 22 13.39 -0.68 11.50
C GLY A 22 12.79 -1.86 12.26
N LEU A 23 11.51 -1.74 12.60
CA LEU A 23 10.72 -2.89 13.05
C LEU A 23 10.40 -3.88 11.91
N LEU A 24 10.45 -3.41 10.67
CA LEU A 24 10.49 -4.25 9.48
C LEU A 24 11.93 -4.35 8.94
N VAL A 25 12.29 -5.53 8.50
CA VAL A 25 13.59 -5.88 7.94
C VAL A 25 13.44 -6.05 6.42
N PRO A 26 13.87 -5.08 5.62
CA PRO A 26 13.83 -5.19 4.16
C PRO A 26 14.89 -6.19 3.66
N ARG A 27 14.51 -7.02 2.69
CA ARG A 27 15.36 -8.06 2.08
C ARG A 27 15.31 -7.91 0.57
N LEU A 28 16.44 -7.57 -0.04
CA LEU A 28 16.56 -7.54 -1.49
C LEU A 28 16.38 -8.94 -2.07
N ILE A 29 15.48 -9.08 -3.04
CA ILE A 29 15.21 -10.32 -3.77
C ILE A 29 15.96 -10.32 -5.10
N SER A 30 15.79 -9.25 -5.88
CA SER A 30 16.40 -9.08 -7.20
C SER A 30 16.60 -7.59 -7.50
N ARG A 31 17.46 -7.30 -8.47
CA ARG A 31 17.60 -5.96 -9.05
C ARG A 31 18.16 -6.01 -10.47
N THR A 32 17.80 -5.02 -11.27
CA THR A 32 18.38 -4.70 -12.59
C THR A 32 19.02 -3.30 -12.52
N ALA A 33 19.29 -2.66 -13.67
CA ALA A 33 19.83 -1.30 -13.73
C ALA A 33 18.87 -0.24 -13.16
N ALA A 34 17.56 -0.46 -13.22
CA ALA A 34 16.52 0.51 -12.79
C ALA A 34 15.39 -0.12 -11.96
N GLU A 35 15.39 -1.43 -11.77
CA GLU A 35 14.32 -2.13 -11.05
C GLU A 35 14.87 -2.88 -9.83
N ALA A 36 14.05 -3.02 -8.79
CA ALA A 36 14.34 -3.92 -7.67
C ALA A 36 13.07 -4.52 -7.09
N SER A 37 13.18 -5.75 -6.60
CA SER A 37 12.15 -6.38 -5.78
C SER A 37 12.67 -6.55 -4.35
N VAL A 38 11.90 -6.08 -3.36
CA VAL A 38 12.26 -6.11 -1.95
C VAL A 38 11.13 -6.70 -1.12
N ALA A 39 11.47 -7.70 -0.33
CA ALA A 39 10.58 -8.30 0.66
C ALA A 39 10.66 -7.53 1.98
N LEU A 40 9.52 -7.22 2.60
CA LEU A 40 9.43 -6.64 3.94
C LEU A 40 9.08 -7.74 4.95
N VAL A 41 9.99 -8.02 5.87
CA VAL A 41 9.82 -9.07 6.88
C VAL A 41 9.64 -8.43 8.26
N ALA A 42 8.69 -8.90 9.05
CA ALA A 42 8.60 -8.48 10.46
C ALA A 42 9.86 -8.94 11.23
N GLY A 43 10.56 -8.00 11.88
CA GLY A 43 11.74 -8.33 12.69
C GLY A 43 11.39 -9.02 14.01
N GLY A 44 10.12 -9.03 14.39
CA GLY A 44 9.57 -9.61 15.62
C GLY A 44 8.07 -9.36 15.69
N ALA A 45 7.48 -9.48 16.89
CA ALA A 45 6.10 -9.06 17.12
C ALA A 45 5.96 -7.55 16.90
N LEU A 46 4.88 -7.14 16.24
CA LEU A 46 4.58 -5.75 15.90
C LEU A 46 3.18 -5.39 16.41
N LEU A 47 2.93 -4.09 16.53
CA LEU A 47 1.62 -3.53 16.86
C LEU A 47 1.08 -4.06 18.20
N LEU A 48 1.97 -4.19 19.18
CA LEU A 48 1.64 -4.17 20.60
C LEU A 48 1.34 -2.73 21.04
N GLY A 49 0.63 -2.54 22.15
CA GLY A 49 0.30 -1.20 22.65
C GLY A 49 1.56 -0.32 22.82
N GLY A 50 1.57 0.84 22.16
CA GLY A 50 2.69 1.78 22.18
C GLY A 50 3.77 1.58 21.11
N ASP A 51 3.73 0.47 20.34
CA ASP A 51 4.62 0.25 19.20
C ASP A 51 4.45 1.33 18.14
N ARG A 52 5.54 1.69 17.48
CA ARG A 52 5.56 2.67 16.39
C ARG A 52 6.38 2.15 15.22
N VAL A 53 5.68 1.69 14.18
CA VAL A 53 6.27 1.24 12.92
C VAL A 53 6.37 2.45 11.98
N GLU A 54 7.59 2.77 11.55
CA GLU A 54 7.86 3.87 10.62
C GLU A 54 8.54 3.32 9.37
N ILE A 55 7.98 3.63 8.20
CA ILE A 55 8.45 3.13 6.90
C ILE A 55 8.63 4.31 5.95
N GLU A 56 9.82 4.43 5.36
CA GLU A 56 10.09 5.34 4.25
C GLU A 56 10.45 4.56 2.98
N ILE A 57 9.72 4.83 1.90
CA ILE A 57 9.96 4.28 0.56
C ILE A 57 10.32 5.44 -0.38
N VAL A 58 11.40 5.29 -1.14
CA VAL A 58 11.80 6.26 -2.17
C VAL A 58 12.11 5.55 -3.48
N VAL A 59 11.32 5.83 -4.50
CA VAL A 59 11.57 5.36 -5.87
C VAL A 59 12.19 6.49 -6.67
N GLY A 60 13.43 6.31 -7.11
CA GLY A 60 14.13 7.30 -7.94
C GLY A 60 13.48 7.50 -9.31
N PRO A 61 13.86 8.56 -10.05
CA PRO A 61 13.36 8.79 -11.40
C PRO A 61 13.59 7.59 -12.32
N GLY A 62 12.57 7.22 -13.09
CA GLY A 62 12.57 6.08 -14.02
C GLY A 62 12.81 4.72 -13.36
N CYS A 63 12.81 4.63 -12.03
CA CYS A 63 13.00 3.36 -11.33
C CYS A 63 11.68 2.64 -11.09
N ARG A 64 11.75 1.32 -11.01
CA ARG A 64 10.66 0.46 -10.55
C ARG A 64 11.03 -0.19 -9.23
N LEU A 65 10.11 -0.18 -8.27
CA LEU A 65 10.25 -0.90 -7.02
C LEU A 65 9.02 -1.77 -6.79
N ASP A 66 9.23 -3.08 -6.71
CA ASP A 66 8.22 -4.04 -6.27
C ASP A 66 8.46 -4.39 -4.79
N LEU A 67 7.49 -4.09 -3.94
CA LEU A 67 7.46 -4.43 -2.53
C LEU A 67 6.46 -5.55 -2.26
N THR A 68 6.85 -6.49 -1.41
CA THR A 68 5.96 -7.56 -0.95
C THR A 68 6.18 -7.80 0.52
N ASP A 69 5.11 -7.83 1.30
CA ASP A 69 5.20 -8.22 2.70
C ASP A 69 5.41 -9.74 2.80
N ILE A 70 6.22 -10.19 3.76
CA ILE A 70 6.43 -11.61 4.04
C ILE A 70 5.69 -11.95 5.34
N GLY A 71 4.45 -12.39 5.18
CA GLY A 71 3.51 -12.68 6.26
C GLY A 71 2.50 -11.55 6.51
N GLY A 72 1.26 -11.94 6.83
CA GLY A 72 0.27 -11.01 7.36
C GLY A 72 0.68 -10.49 8.75
N THR A 73 0.26 -9.28 9.09
CA THR A 73 0.55 -8.65 10.37
C THR A 73 -0.66 -8.75 11.29
N VAL A 74 -0.46 -9.02 12.58
CA VAL A 74 -1.52 -8.99 13.59
C VAL A 74 -1.26 -7.83 14.54
N ALA A 75 -2.25 -6.96 14.74
CA ALA A 75 -2.26 -6.02 15.84
C ALA A 75 -2.94 -6.66 17.05
N TYR A 76 -2.30 -6.58 18.21
CA TYR A 76 -2.72 -7.28 19.43
C TYR A 76 -3.44 -6.35 20.40
N ASP A 77 -3.95 -6.93 21.49
CA ASP A 77 -4.57 -6.16 22.57
C ASP A 77 -3.62 -5.05 23.05
N ALA A 78 -4.10 -3.83 22.92
CA ALA A 78 -3.37 -2.61 23.16
C ALA A 78 -3.53 -2.12 24.61
N GLN A 79 -4.42 -2.73 25.40
CA GLN A 79 -4.79 -2.31 26.76
C GLN A 79 -5.11 -0.80 26.85
N GLY A 80 -5.69 -0.26 25.77
CA GLY A 80 -6.02 1.16 25.62
C GLY A 80 -4.92 2.06 25.06
N VAL A 81 -3.66 1.63 25.00
CA VAL A 81 -2.53 2.42 24.47
C VAL A 81 -2.38 2.20 22.97
N PRO A 82 -2.60 3.21 22.11
CA PRO A 82 -2.54 3.00 20.66
C PRO A 82 -1.15 2.60 20.18
N SER A 83 -1.09 1.77 19.14
CA SER A 83 0.08 1.56 18.30
C SER A 83 -0.05 2.34 16.99
N SER A 84 1.08 2.72 16.39
CA SER A 84 1.10 3.47 15.12
C SER A 84 1.86 2.75 14.01
N TRP A 85 1.35 2.89 12.80
CA TRP A 85 1.98 2.45 11.55
C TRP A 85 1.98 3.61 10.56
N THR A 86 3.16 4.18 10.29
CA THR A 86 3.33 5.35 9.45
C THR A 86 4.13 4.99 8.21
N VAL A 87 3.57 5.26 7.04
CA VAL A 87 4.22 5.04 5.74
C VAL A 87 4.38 6.38 5.03
N ARG A 88 5.61 6.66 4.57
CA ARG A 88 5.91 7.80 3.70
C ARG A 88 6.53 7.31 2.41
N ILE A 89 5.91 7.63 1.29
CA ILE A 89 6.34 7.20 -0.03
C ILE A 89 6.62 8.43 -0.89
N ARG A 90 7.73 8.40 -1.62
CA ARG A 90 8.03 9.34 -2.71
C ARG A 90 8.33 8.56 -3.97
N VAL A 91 7.64 8.87 -5.06
CA VAL A 91 7.88 8.27 -6.37
C VAL A 91 8.34 9.38 -7.32
N GLY A 92 9.59 9.28 -7.77
CA GLY A 92 10.22 10.24 -8.67
C GLY A 92 9.66 10.17 -10.08
N VAL A 93 10.11 11.09 -10.93
CA VAL A 93 9.60 11.27 -12.31
C VAL A 93 9.63 9.96 -13.08
N GLY A 94 8.51 9.57 -13.68
CA GLY A 94 8.36 8.31 -14.43
C GLY A 94 8.55 7.03 -13.61
N GLY A 95 8.75 7.13 -12.30
CA GLY A 95 8.96 5.98 -11.42
C GLY A 95 7.69 5.17 -11.21
N LEU A 96 7.86 3.89 -10.85
CA LEU A 96 6.77 2.97 -10.55
C LEU A 96 6.99 2.29 -9.19
N LEU A 97 6.01 2.41 -8.29
CA LEU A 97 5.93 1.60 -7.07
C LEU A 97 4.79 0.58 -7.20
N CYS A 98 5.09 -0.70 -7.03
CA CYS A 98 4.08 -1.72 -6.81
C CYS A 98 4.27 -2.28 -5.40
N TRP A 99 3.28 -2.15 -4.50
CA TRP A 99 3.31 -2.77 -3.18
C TRP A 99 2.11 -3.68 -2.95
N HIS A 100 2.35 -4.98 -2.99
CA HIS A 100 1.37 -6.00 -2.62
C HIS A 100 1.44 -6.24 -1.12
N GLY A 101 0.61 -5.53 -0.36
CA GLY A 101 0.54 -5.67 1.09
C GLY A 101 -0.20 -6.95 1.49
N LEU A 102 0.28 -7.63 2.52
CA LEU A 102 -0.41 -8.79 3.10
C LEU A 102 -1.36 -8.37 4.22
N PRO A 103 -2.35 -9.21 4.60
CA PRO A 103 -3.42 -8.79 5.51
C PRO A 103 -2.94 -8.28 6.87
N LEU A 104 -3.51 -7.15 7.30
CA LEU A 104 -3.46 -6.64 8.66
C LEU A 104 -4.70 -7.13 9.43
N VAL A 105 -4.49 -8.04 10.37
CA VAL A 105 -5.54 -8.52 11.29
C VAL A 105 -5.55 -7.66 12.55
N VAL A 106 -6.67 -6.99 12.81
CA VAL A 106 -6.85 -6.12 13.99
C VAL A 106 -7.59 -6.91 15.07
N ALA A 107 -6.85 -7.56 15.97
CA ALA A 107 -7.44 -8.44 16.99
C ALA A 107 -8.31 -7.69 18.00
N THR A 108 -9.13 -8.43 18.75
CA THR A 108 -9.92 -7.84 19.86
C THR A 108 -8.99 -7.11 20.85
N GLY A 109 -9.37 -5.90 21.24
CA GLY A 109 -8.58 -5.06 22.17
C GLY A 109 -7.50 -4.21 21.49
N ALA A 110 -7.19 -4.45 20.21
CA ALA A 110 -6.25 -3.63 19.47
C ALA A 110 -6.73 -2.18 19.34
N ASN A 111 -5.77 -1.27 19.21
CA ASN A 111 -6.00 0.15 18.98
C ASN A 111 -4.92 0.67 18.03
N VAL A 112 -5.22 0.69 16.73
CA VAL A 112 -4.23 0.94 15.68
C VAL A 112 -4.53 2.25 14.95
N ILE A 113 -3.50 3.07 14.80
CA ILE A 113 -3.51 4.25 13.94
C ILE A 113 -2.54 3.99 12.79
N ARG A 114 -3.07 3.86 11.57
CA ARG A 114 -2.29 3.64 10.36
C ARG A 114 -2.43 4.85 9.44
N THR A 115 -1.29 5.42 9.06
CA THR A 115 -1.24 6.57 8.15
C THR A 115 -0.30 6.27 7.00
N MET A 116 -0.71 6.64 5.81
CA MET A 116 0.08 6.55 4.60
C MET A 116 0.03 7.89 3.86
N ARG A 117 1.20 8.44 3.58
CA ARG A 117 1.37 9.60 2.70
C ARG A 117 2.21 9.20 1.49
N MET A 118 1.75 9.55 0.30
CA MET A 118 2.48 9.37 -0.95
C MET A 118 2.53 10.68 -1.72
N ASP A 119 3.73 11.05 -2.17
CA ASP A 119 3.94 12.16 -3.09
C ASP A 119 4.46 11.60 -4.43
N LEU A 120 3.71 11.87 -5.51
CA LEU A 120 3.98 11.46 -6.88
C LEU A 120 4.55 12.65 -7.67
N ALA A 121 5.66 12.43 -8.36
CA ALA A 121 6.16 13.37 -9.37
C ALA A 121 5.45 13.19 -10.72
N ASP A 122 5.83 13.99 -11.72
CA ASP A 122 5.33 13.84 -13.09
C ASP A 122 5.61 12.45 -13.67
N GLY A 123 4.64 11.89 -14.38
CA GLY A 123 4.70 10.51 -14.90
C GLY A 123 4.82 9.40 -13.85
N ALA A 124 4.90 9.72 -12.55
CA ALA A 124 5.04 8.72 -11.50
C ALA A 124 3.75 7.93 -11.30
N ARG A 125 3.89 6.62 -11.12
CA ARG A 125 2.80 5.66 -10.94
C ARG A 125 2.97 4.88 -9.65
N ALA A 126 1.86 4.53 -9.02
CA ALA A 126 1.87 3.54 -7.95
C ALA A 126 0.65 2.63 -7.99
N LEU A 127 0.87 1.38 -7.59
CA LEU A 127 -0.16 0.38 -7.39
C LEU A 127 0.03 -0.24 -6.00
N LEU A 128 -1.01 -0.19 -5.18
CA LEU A 128 -0.99 -0.67 -3.81
C LEU A 128 -2.13 -1.63 -3.58
N ARG A 129 -1.90 -2.65 -2.78
CA ARG A 129 -2.99 -3.45 -2.21
C ARG A 129 -2.88 -3.51 -0.71
N GLU A 130 -4.01 -3.30 -0.05
CA GLU A 130 -4.12 -3.31 1.39
C GLU A 130 -5.36 -4.10 1.81
N THR A 131 -5.14 -5.16 2.58
CA THR A 131 -6.23 -5.93 3.19
C THR A 131 -6.24 -5.70 4.70
N THR A 132 -7.36 -5.26 5.24
CA THR A 132 -7.63 -5.17 6.68
C THR A 132 -8.68 -6.20 7.07
N VAL A 133 -8.43 -6.94 8.15
CA VAL A 133 -9.36 -7.93 8.72
C VAL A 133 -9.65 -7.58 10.18
N LEU A 134 -10.92 -7.37 10.51
CA LEU A 134 -11.37 -7.07 11.86
C LEU A 134 -11.57 -8.36 12.67
N GLY A 135 -10.59 -8.65 13.52
CA GLY A 135 -10.56 -9.82 14.38
C GLY A 135 -10.07 -11.08 13.67
N ARG A 136 -9.51 -11.99 14.46
CA ARG A 136 -9.33 -13.40 14.07
C ARG A 136 -10.68 -14.13 14.09
N ASP A 137 -10.67 -15.41 13.77
CA ASP A 137 -11.85 -16.25 13.94
C ASP A 137 -12.38 -16.19 15.39
N GLY A 138 -13.70 -16.03 15.53
CA GLY A 138 -14.37 -15.84 16.82
C GLY A 138 -14.21 -14.45 17.46
N GLU A 139 -13.39 -13.56 16.92
CA GLU A 139 -13.16 -12.22 17.47
C GLU A 139 -14.08 -11.16 16.86
N ARG A 140 -14.27 -10.04 17.57
CA ARG A 140 -14.99 -8.86 17.03
C ARG A 140 -14.09 -7.88 16.29
N GLY A 141 -12.80 -7.86 16.62
CA GLY A 141 -11.83 -6.87 16.14
C GLY A 141 -11.68 -5.66 17.06
N GLY A 142 -10.55 -4.98 16.92
CA GLY A 142 -10.18 -3.80 17.71
C GLY A 142 -10.56 -2.47 17.06
N ARG A 143 -10.11 -1.36 17.67
CA ARG A 143 -10.20 -0.02 17.09
C ARG A 143 -9.15 0.15 16.00
N LEU A 144 -9.55 0.76 14.90
CA LEU A 144 -8.70 1.07 13.77
C LEU A 144 -9.01 2.46 13.23
N SER A 145 -7.96 3.23 12.95
CA SER A 145 -8.02 4.45 12.14
C SER A 145 -7.03 4.28 10.99
N LEU A 146 -7.53 4.30 9.76
CA LEU A 146 -6.74 4.31 8.53
C LEU A 146 -6.82 5.69 7.89
N ARG A 147 -5.69 6.24 7.45
CA ARG A 147 -5.65 7.45 6.63
C ARG A 147 -4.68 7.26 5.48
N THR A 148 -5.13 7.55 4.27
CA THR A 148 -4.32 7.50 3.05
C THR A 148 -4.42 8.84 2.34
N ASP A 149 -3.28 9.53 2.22
CA ASP A 149 -3.17 10.79 1.51
C ASP A 149 -2.17 10.63 0.35
N VAL A 150 -2.64 10.81 -0.88
CA VAL A 150 -1.81 10.78 -2.09
C VAL A 150 -1.90 12.12 -2.81
N PHE A 151 -0.75 12.69 -3.15
CA PHE A 151 -0.63 13.95 -3.85
C PHE A 151 0.22 13.80 -5.11
N ARG A 152 -0.06 14.63 -6.12
CA ARG A 152 0.81 14.90 -7.26
C ARG A 152 1.00 16.40 -7.35
N ASP A 153 2.24 16.87 -7.25
CA ASP A 153 2.58 18.31 -7.26
C ASP A 153 1.68 19.14 -6.31
N ASP A 154 1.55 18.66 -5.06
CA ASP A 154 0.68 19.20 -4.00
C ASP A 154 -0.83 19.18 -4.29
N VAL A 155 -1.25 18.71 -5.46
CA VAL A 155 -2.66 18.48 -5.81
C VAL A 155 -3.10 17.11 -5.27
N PRO A 156 -4.17 17.03 -4.46
CA PRO A 156 -4.69 15.76 -3.98
C PRO A 156 -5.14 14.85 -5.13
N VAL A 157 -4.69 13.59 -5.10
CA VAL A 157 -5.20 12.50 -5.96
C VAL A 157 -6.26 11.71 -5.22
N ILE A 158 -5.99 11.36 -3.96
CA ILE A 158 -6.95 10.76 -3.03
C ILE A 158 -6.60 11.14 -1.59
N VAL A 159 -7.62 11.48 -0.82
CA VAL A 159 -7.54 11.68 0.63
C VAL A 159 -8.66 10.86 1.25
N GLU A 160 -8.31 9.76 1.90
CA GLU A 160 -9.24 8.82 2.49
C GLU A 160 -9.01 8.69 4.00
N SER A 161 -10.09 8.55 4.76
CA SER A 161 -10.03 8.17 6.16
C SER A 161 -11.11 7.13 6.46
N VAL A 162 -10.69 6.01 7.04
CA VAL A 162 -11.57 4.92 7.45
C VAL A 162 -11.40 4.69 8.94
N GLU A 163 -12.47 4.91 9.69
CA GLU A 163 -12.51 4.65 11.12
C GLU A 163 -13.39 3.43 11.42
N ARG A 164 -12.88 2.53 12.24
CA ARG A 164 -13.67 1.46 12.85
C ARG A 164 -13.46 1.45 14.35
N ASP A 165 -14.59 1.49 15.05
CA ASP A 165 -14.65 1.42 16.49
C ASP A 165 -15.75 0.42 16.87
N PRO A 166 -15.42 -0.74 17.45
CA PRO A 166 -16.42 -1.75 17.82
C PRO A 166 -17.42 -1.25 18.86
N ARG A 167 -17.18 -0.08 19.48
CA ARG A 167 -18.08 0.56 20.44
C ARG A 167 -19.14 1.46 19.80
N ARG A 168 -19.05 1.75 18.49
CA ARG A 168 -19.98 2.64 17.78
C ARG A 168 -20.95 1.82 16.92
N ALA A 169 -22.24 2.14 16.99
CA ALA A 169 -23.34 1.39 16.39
C ALA A 169 -23.79 1.86 14.99
N GLU A 170 -22.83 2.27 14.12
CA GLU A 170 -22.97 2.66 12.68
C GLU A 170 -23.40 4.14 12.41
N PRO A 171 -22.94 4.83 11.33
CA PRO A 171 -22.61 4.34 9.98
C PRO A 171 -21.11 4.32 9.63
N GLY A 172 -20.62 3.20 9.10
CA GLY A 172 -19.29 3.06 8.53
C GLY A 172 -19.28 2.17 7.27
N ILE A 173 -18.25 2.33 6.43
CA ILE A 173 -18.15 1.72 5.09
C ILE A 173 -18.35 0.19 5.10
N LEU A 174 -18.00 -0.53 6.18
CA LEU A 174 -18.04 -1.99 6.16
C LEU A 174 -19.34 -2.61 6.72
N GLY A 175 -20.27 -1.87 7.36
CA GLY A 175 -21.47 -2.48 7.95
C GLY A 175 -21.16 -3.71 8.82
N SER A 176 -21.78 -4.86 8.53
CA SER A 176 -21.47 -6.14 9.20
C SER A 176 -20.20 -6.85 8.71
N GLN A 177 -19.58 -6.34 7.64
CA GLN A 177 -18.37 -6.91 7.05
C GLN A 177 -17.15 -6.64 7.93
N ARG A 178 -16.19 -7.56 7.83
CA ARG A 178 -14.97 -7.56 8.66
C ARG A 178 -13.71 -7.45 7.82
N VAL A 179 -13.81 -7.67 6.53
CA VAL A 179 -12.70 -7.53 5.58
C VAL A 179 -12.93 -6.29 4.75
N LEU A 180 -11.89 -5.46 4.69
CA LEU A 180 -11.72 -4.39 3.72
C LEU A 180 -10.49 -4.73 2.90
N ASP A 181 -10.65 -5.11 1.65
CA ASP A 181 -9.55 -5.28 0.70
C ASP A 181 -9.64 -4.17 -0.34
N THR A 182 -8.52 -3.50 -0.61
CA THR A 182 -8.48 -2.34 -1.51
C THR A 182 -7.26 -2.45 -2.41
N VAL A 183 -7.48 -2.32 -3.72
CA VAL A 183 -6.40 -2.08 -4.69
C VAL A 183 -6.52 -0.63 -5.16
N LEU A 184 -5.45 0.14 -5.00
CA LEU A 184 -5.37 1.54 -5.36
C LEU A 184 -4.32 1.72 -6.47
N ALA A 185 -4.77 2.17 -7.64
CA ALA A 185 -3.93 2.63 -8.73
C ALA A 185 -3.93 4.17 -8.76
N VAL A 186 -2.74 4.77 -8.83
CA VAL A 186 -2.56 6.22 -8.93
C VAL A 186 -1.47 6.55 -9.94
N GLY A 187 -1.66 7.65 -10.66
CA GLY A 187 -0.76 8.13 -11.70
C GLY A 187 -0.92 7.52 -13.08
N PHE A 188 -1.85 6.58 -13.26
CA PHE A 188 -2.25 5.99 -14.55
C PHE A 188 -3.71 5.54 -14.50
N ARG A 189 -4.33 5.30 -15.66
CA ARG A 189 -5.69 4.75 -15.76
C ARG A 189 -5.62 3.23 -15.99
N PRO A 190 -5.93 2.39 -14.98
CA PRO A 190 -6.01 0.96 -15.21
C PRO A 190 -7.29 0.59 -15.98
N PRO A 191 -7.36 -0.63 -16.56
CA PRO A 191 -8.61 -1.18 -17.04
C PRO A 191 -9.57 -1.42 -15.86
N VAL A 192 -10.67 -0.67 -15.81
CA VAL A 192 -11.65 -0.75 -14.73
C VAL A 192 -12.90 -1.53 -15.13
N SER A 193 -13.59 -2.07 -14.14
CA SER A 193 -14.95 -2.60 -14.22
C SER A 193 -15.98 -1.55 -13.79
N ASP A 194 -17.28 -1.86 -13.96
CA ASP A 194 -18.38 -0.95 -13.60
C ASP A 194 -18.51 -0.66 -12.10
N VAL A 195 -17.86 -1.45 -11.24
CA VAL A 195 -17.91 -1.31 -9.77
C VAL A 195 -16.69 -0.59 -9.19
N ASP A 196 -15.67 -0.34 -10.00
CA ASP A 196 -14.47 0.35 -9.56
C ASP A 196 -14.68 1.86 -9.51
N LEU A 197 -14.04 2.51 -8.53
CA LEU A 197 -14.16 3.95 -8.34
C LEU A 197 -13.06 4.66 -9.14
N LEU A 198 -13.46 5.43 -10.15
CA LEU A 198 -12.55 6.28 -10.91
C LEU A 198 -12.20 7.53 -10.10
N LEU A 199 -10.91 7.86 -10.04
CA LEU A 199 -10.42 9.10 -9.43
C LEU A 199 -10.45 10.24 -10.45
N GLU A 200 -10.59 11.48 -9.97
CA GLU A 200 -10.51 12.67 -10.82
C GLU A 200 -9.17 12.73 -11.58
N GLN A 201 -8.06 12.62 -10.85
CA GLN A 201 -6.71 12.45 -11.39
C GLN A 201 -6.48 11.01 -11.87
N PRO A 202 -5.55 10.73 -12.82
CA PRO A 202 -5.19 9.37 -13.25
C PRO A 202 -5.08 8.38 -12.09
N GLY A 203 -5.99 7.43 -12.05
CA GLY A 203 -6.11 6.43 -10.99
C GLY A 203 -7.50 5.81 -10.90
N ALA A 204 -7.58 4.73 -10.13
CA ALA A 204 -8.82 4.03 -9.79
C ALA A 204 -8.65 3.29 -8.45
N LEU A 205 -9.77 2.99 -7.80
CA LEU A 205 -9.83 2.21 -6.57
C LEU A 205 -10.82 1.06 -6.74
N ALA A 206 -10.33 -0.16 -6.57
CA ALA A 206 -11.15 -1.37 -6.50
C ALA A 206 -11.27 -1.80 -5.04
N ARG A 207 -12.46 -2.24 -4.62
CA ARG A 207 -12.73 -2.54 -3.21
C ARG A 207 -13.60 -3.76 -3.04
N TYR A 208 -13.20 -4.61 -2.11
CA TYR A 208 -13.98 -5.74 -1.64
C TYR A 208 -14.31 -5.56 -0.15
N LEU A 209 -15.58 -5.80 0.17
CA LEU A 209 -16.11 -5.82 1.52
C LEU A 209 -16.75 -7.17 1.79
N GLY A 210 -16.26 -7.89 2.79
CA GLY A 210 -16.74 -9.23 3.05
C GLY A 210 -16.45 -9.77 4.44
N MET A 211 -16.82 -11.03 4.64
CA MET A 211 -16.59 -11.74 5.90
C MET A 211 -15.26 -12.50 5.93
N GLN A 212 -14.72 -12.85 4.77
CA GLN A 212 -13.54 -13.69 4.63
C GLN A 212 -12.60 -13.11 3.57
N ALA A 213 -11.30 -13.05 3.91
CA ALA A 213 -10.30 -12.37 3.07
C ALA A 213 -9.98 -13.15 1.79
N HIS A 214 -9.98 -14.47 1.85
CA HIS A 214 -9.69 -15.34 0.71
C HIS A 214 -10.82 -15.38 -0.34
N LEU A 215 -11.97 -14.77 -0.07
CA LEU A 215 -13.05 -14.59 -1.04
C LEU A 215 -12.92 -13.28 -1.83
N SER A 216 -11.92 -12.45 -1.51
CA SER A 216 -11.63 -11.25 -2.28
C SER A 216 -11.12 -11.61 -3.67
N GLU A 217 -11.80 -11.14 -4.71
CA GLU A 217 -11.40 -11.34 -6.10
C GLU A 217 -10.34 -10.32 -6.57
N LEU A 218 -9.84 -9.48 -5.65
CA LEU A 218 -8.89 -8.41 -5.98
C LEU A 218 -7.48 -8.92 -6.34
N ASP A 219 -7.21 -10.22 -6.24
CA ASP A 219 -6.01 -10.85 -6.83
C ASP A 219 -5.95 -10.61 -8.35
N HIS A 220 -7.05 -10.88 -9.05
CA HIS A 220 -7.14 -10.67 -10.50
C HIS A 220 -7.02 -9.18 -10.87
N VAL A 221 -7.68 -8.31 -10.10
CA VAL A 221 -7.60 -6.86 -10.31
C VAL A 221 -6.17 -6.37 -10.14
N TRP A 222 -5.49 -6.83 -9.07
CA TRP A 222 -4.09 -6.51 -8.82
C TRP A 222 -3.19 -6.90 -9.99
N GLU A 223 -3.31 -8.13 -10.49
CA GLU A 223 -2.50 -8.63 -11.61
C GLU A 223 -2.74 -7.81 -12.88
N CYS A 224 -4.01 -7.61 -13.25
CA CYS A 224 -4.40 -6.85 -14.43
C CYS A 224 -3.91 -5.39 -14.36
N TRP A 225 -4.05 -4.74 -13.21
CA TRP A 225 -3.64 -3.34 -13.03
C TRP A 225 -2.12 -3.21 -12.94
N ARG A 226 -1.40 -4.22 -12.45
CA ARG A 226 0.07 -4.25 -12.43
C ARG A 226 0.65 -4.35 -13.83
N ASP A 227 0.02 -5.13 -14.70
CA ASP A 227 0.43 -5.25 -16.09
C ASP A 227 0.19 -3.91 -16.82
N ALA A 228 -0.97 -3.29 -16.61
CA ALA A 228 -1.27 -1.95 -17.14
C ALA A 228 -0.30 -0.88 -16.61
N ALA A 229 0.06 -0.94 -15.31
CA ALA A 229 1.04 -0.04 -14.71
C ALA A 229 2.44 -0.21 -15.31
N SER A 230 2.75 -1.37 -15.89
CA SER A 230 4.05 -1.66 -16.50
C SER A 230 4.08 -1.32 -18.00
N ALA A 231 2.92 -1.30 -18.67
CA ALA A 231 2.82 -1.19 -20.12
C ALA A 231 3.02 0.23 -20.70
N SER A 232 2.90 1.29 -19.89
CA SER A 232 2.98 2.66 -20.44
C SER A 232 4.42 3.19 -20.49
N GLU A 233 5.13 2.85 -21.57
CA GLU A 233 6.22 3.65 -22.18
C GLU A 233 6.67 3.17 -23.59
N GLU A 234 5.85 2.40 -24.35
CA GLU A 234 6.29 1.85 -25.65
C GLU A 234 5.40 2.19 -26.88
N SER A 235 4.52 3.20 -26.83
CA SER A 235 3.68 3.50 -28.01
C SER A 235 3.20 4.94 -28.15
N VAL A 236 4.12 5.92 -28.21
CA VAL A 236 3.88 7.19 -28.94
C VAL A 236 5.20 7.74 -29.51
N GLU A 237 5.83 7.05 -30.45
CA GLU A 237 6.69 7.69 -31.46
C GLU A 237 6.72 6.78 -32.70
N GLU A 238 6.54 7.37 -33.88
CA GLU A 238 6.35 6.77 -35.21
C GLU A 238 4.96 6.20 -35.56
N VAL A 239 4.00 7.09 -35.80
CA VAL A 239 3.23 7.01 -37.05
C VAL A 239 3.44 8.30 -37.83
N ASP A 240 4.38 8.18 -38.76
CA ASP A 240 4.65 9.03 -39.93
C ASP A 240 3.34 9.47 -40.62
N VAL A 241 3.13 10.79 -40.76
CA VAL A 241 2.24 11.32 -41.80
C VAL A 241 3.12 12.11 -42.76
N ARG A 242 3.45 11.42 -43.85
CA ARG A 242 3.96 11.98 -45.10
C ARG A 242 2.93 12.88 -45.77
#